data_AF-A0A377HHU7-F1
#
_entry.id   AF-A0A377HHU7-F1
#
_cell.length_a   1.000
_cell.length_b   1.000
_cell.length_c   1.000
_cell.angle_alpha   90.00
_cell.angle_beta   90.00
_cell.angle_gamma   90.00
#
_symmetry.space_group_name_H-M   'P 1'
#
loop_
_entity.id
_entity.type
_entity.pdbx_description
1 polymer ?
#
loop_
_entity_poly.entity_id
_entity_poly.type
_entity_poly.pdbx_seq_one_letter_code
_entity_poly.pdbx_strand_id
1 'polypeptide(L)'
;MHGQKGNDLNAGKNLVFSGQNGAIVLKDSVTQGAGYLEFKDSYTVSAESGKTWTGAGIITDKGTNVTWKVNGVAGDNLHKLGEGTLTINGTGVNPGGLKTGDGTVVLNQQADAAGNVQAFSSVNLASGRPTVVLGDASQVNPDNISWGYRGGTLDLNGNAVTFTRLLAADYGAVITNSAQQKSSLLLDLKAIDTNVNEPSIGSISPFGGKGTPGNLYSRNLNGQTSYYILKSATYGNTLWGNSLNDPNQWEFVGTDKNKAIQTVKDRILAERAKQPVIYHGQLTGNMDVTIPPLPGGRKAIFDGSINMPEGTLSQDGGTLIFQGHPVIHASVNGSAPVSLTQKDWEKRDFTLKTLSLKNADFHLSRNAVQNSDIHSDNSHITLGSSKVFVDKNDGTGNYVSAVEGISTPDAVNDRSQYQGNITLNNNSTLNINSRFTGGIEAHNSQVNVTSPGCRAAKQRCLREQFSFSTGWWTPDDVQRYLQ
;
A
#
# COMPACT_ATOMS: atom_id res chain seq x y z
N MET A 1 22.66 -23.27 -30.84
CA MET A 1 22.31 -22.68 -29.53
C MET A 1 23.44 -23.02 -28.56
N HIS A 2 23.82 -22.09 -27.68
CA HIS A 2 24.82 -22.30 -26.62
C HIS A 2 24.22 -21.87 -25.28
N GLY A 3 24.41 -22.68 -24.25
CA GLY A 3 23.99 -22.38 -22.88
C GLY A 3 25.16 -22.20 -21.92
N GLN A 4 24.86 -22.12 -20.63
CA GLN A 4 25.84 -22.04 -19.56
C GLN A 4 26.78 -23.27 -19.57
N LYS A 5 28.07 -23.05 -19.28
CA LYS A 5 29.06 -24.14 -19.14
C LYS A 5 29.65 -24.16 -17.73
N GLY A 6 29.26 -25.14 -16.91
CA GLY A 6 29.62 -25.15 -15.50
C GLY A 6 29.09 -23.89 -14.82
N ASN A 7 29.96 -23.06 -14.25
CA ASN A 7 29.58 -21.77 -13.63
C ASN A 7 29.73 -20.57 -14.58
N ASP A 8 30.15 -20.78 -15.83
CA ASP A 8 30.31 -19.70 -16.81
C ASP A 8 28.98 -19.37 -17.49
N LEU A 9 28.34 -18.31 -17.02
CA LEU A 9 27.11 -17.75 -17.61
C LEU A 9 27.37 -17.15 -19.00
N ASN A 10 28.57 -16.61 -19.25
CA ASN A 10 28.92 -15.91 -20.50
C ASN A 10 29.14 -16.86 -21.69
N ALA A 11 29.28 -18.16 -21.43
CA ALA A 11 29.23 -19.20 -22.46
C ALA A 11 27.90 -19.19 -23.24
N GLY A 12 26.82 -18.81 -22.57
CA GLY A 12 25.49 -18.62 -23.16
C GLY A 12 25.48 -17.58 -24.28
N LYS A 13 24.67 -17.81 -25.32
CA LYS A 13 24.51 -16.88 -26.44
C LYS A 13 23.05 -16.55 -26.69
N ASN A 14 22.81 -15.34 -27.19
CA ASN A 14 21.48 -14.87 -27.54
C ASN A 14 20.94 -15.63 -28.74
N LEU A 15 19.62 -15.76 -28.82
CA LEU A 15 18.92 -16.28 -29.98
C LEU A 15 17.87 -15.26 -30.42
N VAL A 16 17.78 -15.03 -31.72
CA VAL A 16 16.79 -14.16 -32.34
C VAL A 16 15.92 -15.03 -33.25
N PHE A 17 14.61 -14.95 -33.08
CA PHE A 17 13.62 -15.69 -33.84
C PHE A 17 12.80 -14.74 -34.72
N SER A 18 12.60 -15.14 -35.97
CA SER A 18 11.80 -14.43 -36.98
C SER A 18 11.09 -15.44 -37.87
N GLY A 19 9.97 -15.03 -38.45
CA GLY A 19 9.05 -15.89 -39.20
C GLY A 19 7.71 -15.98 -38.48
N GLN A 20 6.65 -15.70 -39.22
CA GLN A 20 5.30 -15.66 -38.66
C GLN A 20 4.86 -17.04 -38.16
N ASN A 21 4.19 -17.06 -37.00
CA ASN A 21 3.54 -18.23 -36.43
C ASN A 21 4.51 -19.40 -36.12
N GLY A 22 5.74 -19.08 -35.74
CA GLY A 22 6.73 -20.10 -35.40
C GLY A 22 6.37 -20.89 -34.14
N ALA A 23 6.80 -22.15 -34.09
CA ALA A 23 6.62 -23.04 -32.95
C ALA A 23 7.96 -23.62 -32.49
N ILE A 24 8.22 -23.58 -31.19
CA ILE A 24 9.42 -24.14 -30.56
C ILE A 24 8.99 -25.14 -29.49
N VAL A 25 9.58 -26.33 -29.51
CA VAL A 25 9.37 -27.36 -28.49
C VAL A 25 10.70 -27.69 -27.83
N LEU A 26 10.83 -27.40 -26.54
CA LEU A 26 11.98 -27.82 -25.75
C LEU A 26 11.89 -29.31 -25.43
N LYS A 27 12.89 -30.07 -25.89
CA LYS A 27 13.06 -31.49 -25.57
C LYS A 27 13.78 -31.72 -24.23
N ASP A 28 14.60 -30.76 -23.84
CA ASP A 28 15.33 -30.76 -22.58
C ASP A 28 15.22 -29.42 -21.87
N SER A 29 15.49 -29.43 -20.57
CA SER A 29 15.60 -28.20 -19.80
C SER A 29 16.81 -27.41 -20.30
N VAL A 30 16.65 -26.10 -20.44
CA VAL A 30 17.67 -25.21 -21.00
C VAL A 30 18.08 -24.20 -19.95
N THR A 31 19.37 -24.24 -19.57
CA THR A 31 20.02 -23.18 -18.79
C THR A 31 20.89 -22.37 -19.75
N GLN A 32 20.36 -21.26 -20.26
CA GLN A 32 21.00 -20.48 -21.31
C GLN A 32 22.10 -19.52 -20.78
N GLY A 33 22.28 -19.42 -19.46
CA GLY A 33 23.24 -18.51 -18.86
C GLY A 33 22.88 -17.05 -19.12
N ALA A 34 23.84 -16.25 -19.59
CA ALA A 34 23.63 -14.84 -19.93
C ALA A 34 23.01 -14.63 -21.33
N GLY A 35 22.65 -15.70 -22.05
CA GLY A 35 21.95 -15.58 -23.33
C GLY A 35 20.46 -15.30 -23.14
N TYR A 36 19.90 -14.38 -23.94
CA TYR A 36 18.45 -14.10 -23.99
C TYR A 36 17.79 -14.66 -25.26
N LEU A 37 16.46 -14.67 -25.27
CA LEU A 37 15.65 -14.94 -26.46
C LEU A 37 14.97 -13.65 -26.94
N GLU A 38 15.08 -13.33 -28.22
CA GLU A 38 14.39 -12.21 -28.86
C GLU A 38 13.47 -12.72 -29.95
N PHE A 39 12.23 -12.24 -29.94
CA PHE A 39 11.20 -12.64 -30.88
C PHE A 39 10.75 -11.43 -31.70
N LYS A 40 11.07 -11.47 -33.00
CA LYS A 40 10.69 -10.46 -33.99
C LYS A 40 9.29 -10.68 -34.57
N ASP A 41 8.76 -11.88 -34.43
CA ASP A 41 7.43 -12.31 -34.86
C ASP A 41 6.74 -13.10 -33.73
N SER A 42 5.44 -13.35 -33.87
CA SER A 42 4.65 -14.13 -32.90
C SER A 42 5.00 -15.61 -32.94
N TYR A 43 5.22 -16.21 -31.75
CA TYR A 43 5.63 -17.59 -31.57
C TYR A 43 4.82 -18.31 -30.49
N THR A 44 4.76 -19.64 -30.57
CA THR A 44 4.40 -20.50 -29.44
C THR A 44 5.62 -21.28 -28.99
N VAL A 45 5.98 -21.17 -27.72
CA VAL A 45 7.07 -21.93 -27.10
C VAL A 45 6.48 -22.87 -26.06
N SER A 46 6.72 -24.16 -26.23
CA SER A 46 6.29 -25.21 -25.31
C SER A 46 7.47 -26.12 -24.95
N ALA A 47 7.24 -27.04 -24.02
CA ALA A 47 8.25 -28.01 -23.62
C ALA A 47 7.63 -29.39 -23.42
N GLU A 48 8.45 -30.44 -23.54
CA GLU A 48 8.09 -31.75 -22.99
C GLU A 48 7.88 -31.64 -21.47
N SER A 49 7.08 -32.56 -20.91
CA SER A 49 6.62 -32.46 -19.53
C SER A 49 7.78 -32.28 -18.54
N GLY A 50 7.66 -31.29 -17.66
CA GLY A 50 8.62 -30.99 -16.60
C GLY A 50 9.91 -30.29 -17.06
N LYS A 51 10.10 -30.02 -18.35
CA LYS A 51 11.27 -29.28 -18.84
C LYS A 51 11.09 -27.77 -18.60
N THR A 52 12.19 -27.10 -18.30
CA THR A 52 12.23 -25.69 -17.90
C THR A 52 13.18 -24.87 -18.75
N TRP A 53 13.07 -23.54 -18.68
CA TRP A 53 14.04 -22.63 -19.28
C TRP A 53 14.45 -21.53 -18.30
N THR A 54 15.75 -21.20 -18.27
CA THR A 54 16.30 -20.02 -17.62
C THR A 54 17.35 -19.36 -18.51
N GLY A 55 17.52 -18.05 -18.39
CA GLY A 55 18.46 -17.27 -19.20
C GLY A 55 18.41 -15.79 -18.84
N ALA A 56 19.07 -14.93 -19.63
CA ALA A 56 19.10 -13.50 -19.36
C ALA A 56 17.74 -12.80 -19.54
N GLY A 57 16.81 -13.41 -20.28
CA GLY A 57 15.45 -12.93 -20.42
C GLY A 57 14.82 -13.20 -21.78
N ILE A 58 13.62 -12.66 -21.96
CA ILE A 58 12.85 -12.69 -23.20
C ILE A 58 12.57 -11.24 -23.65
N ILE A 59 12.84 -10.97 -24.92
CA ILE A 59 12.50 -9.73 -25.61
C ILE A 59 11.42 -10.06 -26.64
N THR A 60 10.29 -9.36 -26.60
CA THR A 60 9.23 -9.47 -27.61
C THR A 60 9.10 -8.14 -28.34
N ASP A 61 9.36 -8.12 -29.64
CA ASP A 61 9.31 -6.88 -30.43
C ASP A 61 7.88 -6.34 -30.52
N LYS A 62 7.77 -5.05 -30.85
CA LYS A 62 6.49 -4.36 -31.00
C LYS A 62 5.56 -5.11 -31.96
N GLY A 63 4.31 -5.31 -31.56
CA GLY A 63 3.29 -5.98 -32.38
C GLY A 63 3.38 -7.51 -32.39
N THR A 64 4.33 -8.10 -31.65
CA THR A 64 4.43 -9.56 -31.49
C THR A 64 3.64 -10.05 -30.28
N ASN A 65 3.16 -11.29 -30.35
CA ASN A 65 2.66 -12.03 -29.19
C ASN A 65 3.32 -13.40 -29.11
N VAL A 66 4.09 -13.62 -28.04
CA VAL A 66 4.71 -14.92 -27.75
C VAL A 66 3.89 -15.65 -26.70
N THR A 67 3.31 -16.79 -27.07
CA THR A 67 2.67 -17.70 -26.11
C THR A 67 3.74 -18.61 -25.50
N TRP A 68 3.97 -18.46 -24.20
CA TRP A 68 5.03 -19.13 -23.46
C TRP A 68 4.46 -20.15 -22.49
N LYS A 69 4.68 -21.44 -22.78
CA LYS A 69 4.14 -22.58 -22.02
C LYS A 69 5.19 -23.30 -21.18
N VAL A 70 6.34 -22.68 -20.94
CA VAL A 70 7.49 -23.30 -20.25
C VAL A 70 7.64 -22.71 -18.86
N ASN A 71 7.68 -23.56 -17.83
CA ASN A 71 7.93 -23.12 -16.46
C ASN A 71 9.41 -22.74 -16.25
N GLY A 72 9.65 -21.88 -15.27
CA GLY A 72 10.99 -21.49 -14.81
C GLY A 72 11.51 -22.40 -13.68
N VAL A 73 12.52 -21.90 -12.97
CA VAL A 73 13.20 -22.61 -11.87
C VAL A 73 13.13 -21.78 -10.59
N ALA A 74 13.01 -22.44 -9.43
CA ALA A 74 13.00 -21.78 -8.13
C ALA A 74 14.28 -20.95 -7.92
N GLY A 75 14.14 -19.71 -7.46
CA GLY A 75 15.26 -18.79 -7.23
C GLY A 75 15.75 -18.05 -8.48
N ASP A 76 15.24 -18.39 -9.68
CA ASP A 76 15.45 -17.63 -10.92
C ASP A 76 14.28 -16.66 -11.16
N ASN A 77 14.57 -15.56 -11.85
CA ASN A 77 13.54 -14.63 -12.31
C ASN A 77 13.60 -14.49 -13.83
N LEU A 78 12.48 -14.77 -14.50
CA LEU A 78 12.33 -14.43 -15.91
C LEU A 78 12.35 -12.91 -16.06
N HIS A 79 13.27 -12.39 -16.86
CA HIS A 79 13.29 -10.98 -17.22
C HIS A 79 12.57 -10.78 -18.56
N LYS A 80 11.57 -9.90 -18.61
CA LYS A 80 10.80 -9.58 -19.82
C LYS A 80 10.99 -8.12 -20.22
N LEU A 81 11.38 -7.91 -21.49
CA LEU A 81 11.52 -6.60 -22.15
C LEU A 81 10.90 -6.61 -23.57
N GLY A 82 10.97 -5.48 -24.26
CA GLY A 82 10.36 -5.26 -25.57
C GLY A 82 8.87 -4.93 -25.51
N GLU A 83 8.41 -4.06 -26.40
CA GLU A 83 7.04 -3.51 -26.44
C GLU A 83 5.95 -4.55 -26.73
N GLY A 84 6.31 -5.74 -27.21
CA GLY A 84 5.37 -6.81 -27.50
C GLY A 84 4.78 -7.50 -26.27
N THR A 85 3.95 -8.51 -26.56
CA THR A 85 3.22 -9.29 -25.55
C THR A 85 3.88 -10.64 -25.30
N LEU A 86 4.00 -11.01 -24.03
CA LEU A 86 4.31 -12.37 -23.58
C LEU A 86 3.09 -12.95 -22.86
N THR A 87 2.41 -13.92 -23.46
CA THR A 87 1.30 -14.63 -22.82
C THR A 87 1.81 -15.90 -22.14
N ILE A 88 1.81 -15.92 -20.81
CA ILE A 88 2.14 -17.10 -20.02
C ILE A 88 0.99 -18.07 -20.07
N ASN A 89 1.26 -19.30 -20.49
CA ASN A 89 0.26 -20.34 -20.67
C ASN A 89 0.85 -21.74 -20.40
N GLY A 90 1.69 -21.84 -19.37
CA GLY A 90 2.22 -23.12 -18.87
C GLY A 90 1.17 -23.89 -18.08
N THR A 91 1.58 -24.98 -17.46
CA THR A 91 0.72 -25.85 -16.66
C THR A 91 1.32 -26.05 -15.26
N GLY A 92 0.46 -26.06 -14.25
CA GLY A 92 0.84 -26.31 -12.86
C GLY A 92 1.49 -25.10 -12.19
N VAL A 93 2.32 -25.39 -11.19
CA VAL A 93 3.02 -24.38 -10.39
C VAL A 93 4.37 -24.05 -11.01
N ASN A 94 4.55 -22.82 -11.48
CA ASN A 94 5.86 -22.28 -11.83
C ASN A 94 6.55 -21.70 -10.58
N PRO A 95 7.69 -22.24 -10.13
CA PRO A 95 8.38 -21.76 -8.94
C PRO A 95 9.26 -20.51 -9.19
N GLY A 96 9.53 -20.15 -10.46
CA GLY A 96 10.32 -18.97 -10.81
C GLY A 96 9.56 -17.67 -10.59
N GLY A 97 10.29 -16.56 -10.47
CA GLY A 97 9.71 -15.21 -10.43
C GLY A 97 9.70 -14.53 -11.81
N LEU A 98 9.08 -13.35 -11.88
CA LEU A 98 9.04 -12.49 -13.05
C LEU A 98 9.53 -11.08 -12.70
N LYS A 99 10.41 -10.53 -13.52
CA LYS A 99 10.72 -9.10 -13.57
C LYS A 99 10.38 -8.57 -14.95
N THR A 100 9.39 -7.69 -15.05
CA THR A 100 9.00 -7.09 -16.32
C THR A 100 9.37 -5.62 -16.34
N GLY A 101 9.98 -5.20 -17.45
CA GLY A 101 10.43 -3.83 -17.65
C GLY A 101 9.86 -3.17 -18.91
N ASP A 102 9.11 -3.89 -19.76
CA ASP A 102 8.49 -3.32 -20.96
C ASP A 102 7.40 -4.22 -21.55
N GLY A 103 6.52 -3.62 -22.34
CA GLY A 103 5.43 -4.30 -23.06
C GLY A 103 4.38 -4.92 -22.13
N THR A 104 3.73 -5.98 -22.61
CA THR A 104 2.63 -6.63 -21.89
C THR A 104 3.00 -8.05 -21.48
N VAL A 105 2.66 -8.44 -20.25
CA VAL A 105 2.67 -9.84 -19.81
C VAL A 105 1.26 -10.24 -19.43
N VAL A 106 0.71 -11.26 -20.07
CA VAL A 106 -0.59 -11.83 -19.70
C VAL A 106 -0.35 -13.09 -18.88
N LEU A 107 -0.77 -13.12 -17.61
CA LEU A 107 -0.66 -14.29 -16.76
C LEU A 107 -1.87 -15.18 -16.97
N ASN A 108 -1.72 -16.29 -17.70
CA ASN A 108 -2.79 -17.22 -18.01
C ASN A 108 -2.31 -18.69 -17.88
N GLN A 109 -1.60 -18.96 -16.78
CA GLN A 109 -1.16 -20.29 -16.40
C GLN A 109 -2.37 -21.21 -16.19
N GLN A 110 -2.27 -22.44 -16.68
CA GLN A 110 -3.31 -23.45 -16.58
C GLN A 110 -3.07 -24.36 -15.37
N ALA A 111 -4.14 -24.85 -14.76
CA ALA A 111 -4.05 -25.82 -13.68
C ALA A 111 -3.48 -27.16 -14.17
N ASP A 112 -2.70 -27.83 -13.31
CA ASP A 112 -2.31 -29.22 -13.52
C ASP A 112 -3.46 -30.19 -13.22
N ALA A 113 -3.20 -31.49 -13.37
CA ALA A 113 -4.19 -32.54 -13.12
C ALA A 113 -4.68 -32.60 -11.65
N ALA A 114 -3.94 -32.02 -10.70
CA ALA A 114 -4.32 -31.92 -9.29
C ALA A 114 -4.99 -30.57 -8.96
N GLY A 115 -5.19 -29.69 -9.95
CA GLY A 115 -5.81 -28.38 -9.77
C GLY A 115 -4.84 -27.29 -9.30
N ASN A 116 -3.53 -27.57 -9.22
CA ASN A 116 -2.57 -26.55 -8.81
C ASN A 116 -2.26 -25.62 -9.97
N VAL A 117 -2.21 -24.32 -9.70
CA VAL A 117 -1.91 -23.27 -10.69
C VAL A 117 -1.12 -22.15 -10.03
N GLN A 118 -0.03 -21.73 -10.68
CA GLN A 118 0.72 -20.51 -10.32
C GLN A 118 1.57 -20.10 -11.52
N ALA A 119 1.37 -18.88 -12.03
CA ALA A 119 2.15 -18.35 -13.14
C ALA A 119 3.58 -18.00 -12.72
N PHE A 120 3.76 -17.40 -11.53
CA PHE A 120 5.06 -17.09 -10.93
C PHE A 120 4.98 -17.04 -9.41
N SER A 121 6.10 -17.28 -8.74
CA SER A 121 6.23 -17.13 -7.28
C SER A 121 6.22 -15.67 -6.81
N SER A 122 6.66 -14.75 -7.67
CA SER A 122 6.62 -13.31 -7.47
C SER A 122 6.64 -12.55 -8.80
N VAL A 123 6.13 -11.31 -8.79
CA VAL A 123 6.12 -10.43 -9.96
C VAL A 123 6.64 -9.05 -9.55
N ASN A 124 7.62 -8.53 -10.30
CA ASN A 124 8.12 -7.17 -10.15
C ASN A 124 7.91 -6.37 -11.45
N LEU A 125 7.29 -5.20 -11.31
CA LEU A 125 7.09 -4.24 -12.40
C LEU A 125 8.02 -3.05 -12.18
N ALA A 126 8.81 -2.68 -13.19
CA ALA A 126 9.67 -1.51 -13.11
C ALA A 126 9.75 -0.76 -14.45
N SER A 127 10.26 0.48 -14.38
CA SER A 127 10.45 1.48 -15.44
C SER A 127 9.21 2.25 -15.90
N GLY A 128 8.00 1.89 -15.44
CA GLY A 128 6.74 2.56 -15.79
C GLY A 128 6.17 2.19 -17.16
N ARG A 129 6.91 1.40 -17.94
CA ARG A 129 6.49 0.91 -19.26
C ARG A 129 5.62 -0.35 -19.25
N PRO A 130 5.84 -1.36 -18.36
CA PRO A 130 5.18 -2.64 -18.52
C PRO A 130 3.73 -2.62 -18.01
N THR A 131 2.91 -3.50 -18.58
CA THR A 131 1.61 -3.90 -18.05
C THR A 131 1.58 -5.41 -17.80
N VAL A 132 1.14 -5.83 -16.61
CA VAL A 132 0.83 -7.23 -16.28
C VAL A 132 -0.68 -7.38 -16.18
N VAL A 133 -1.24 -8.31 -16.94
CA VAL A 133 -2.69 -8.59 -16.98
C VAL A 133 -2.95 -9.92 -16.29
N LEU A 134 -3.88 -9.94 -15.32
CA LEU A 134 -4.33 -11.16 -14.67
C LEU A 134 -5.38 -11.88 -15.53
N GLY A 135 -5.08 -13.11 -15.97
CA GLY A 135 -6.06 -13.97 -16.62
C GLY A 135 -7.16 -14.40 -15.66
N ASP A 136 -6.79 -14.69 -14.40
CA ASP A 136 -7.69 -14.95 -13.28
C ASP A 136 -7.02 -14.60 -11.94
N ALA A 137 -7.73 -14.77 -10.82
CA ALA A 137 -7.22 -14.47 -9.47
C ALA A 137 -6.21 -15.50 -8.91
N SER A 138 -5.96 -16.61 -9.59
CA SER A 138 -5.09 -17.71 -9.11
C SER A 138 -3.65 -17.63 -9.64
N GLN A 139 -3.36 -16.63 -10.48
CA GLN A 139 -2.10 -16.55 -11.23
C GLN A 139 -0.88 -16.28 -10.35
N VAL A 140 -1.03 -15.44 -9.32
CA VAL A 140 0.05 -15.06 -8.41
C VAL A 140 -0.55 -14.64 -7.08
N ASN A 141 0.14 -14.94 -5.98
CA ASN A 141 -0.22 -14.36 -4.69
C ASN A 141 -0.06 -12.82 -4.76
N PRO A 142 -1.12 -12.02 -4.56
CA PRO A 142 -1.05 -10.55 -4.67
C PRO A 142 0.04 -9.93 -3.78
N ASP A 143 0.29 -10.48 -2.60
CA ASP A 143 1.33 -9.99 -1.70
C ASP A 143 2.75 -10.19 -2.24
N ASN A 144 2.94 -10.99 -3.29
CA ASN A 144 4.22 -11.17 -3.98
C ASN A 144 4.34 -10.34 -5.26
N ILE A 145 3.39 -9.43 -5.51
CA ILE A 145 3.49 -8.41 -6.55
C ILE A 145 4.17 -7.18 -5.97
N SER A 146 5.14 -6.63 -6.70
CA SER A 146 5.88 -5.44 -6.32
C SER A 146 6.07 -4.49 -7.49
N TRP A 147 6.07 -3.20 -7.20
CA TRP A 147 6.40 -2.14 -8.14
C TRP A 147 7.72 -1.52 -7.69
N GLY A 148 8.77 -1.73 -8.50
CA GLY A 148 10.08 -1.14 -8.30
C GLY A 148 10.17 0.28 -8.86
N TYR A 149 11.37 0.70 -9.24
CA TYR A 149 11.64 2.04 -9.79
C TYR A 149 10.69 2.39 -10.95
N ARG A 150 9.91 3.46 -10.80
CA ARG A 150 8.86 3.95 -11.71
C ARG A 150 7.71 2.97 -11.95
N GLY A 151 7.64 1.87 -11.21
CA GLY A 151 6.58 0.88 -11.27
C GLY A 151 6.21 0.40 -12.67
N GLY A 152 4.91 0.43 -12.95
CA GLY A 152 4.24 -0.21 -14.08
C GLY A 152 2.77 -0.51 -13.71
N THR A 153 2.03 -1.11 -14.64
CA THR A 153 0.59 -1.33 -14.48
C THR A 153 0.26 -2.78 -14.17
N LEU A 154 -0.45 -3.04 -13.08
CA LEU A 154 -1.17 -4.29 -12.85
C LEU A 154 -2.62 -4.09 -13.26
N ASP A 155 -3.05 -4.80 -14.29
CA ASP A 155 -4.45 -4.84 -14.72
C ASP A 155 -5.16 -6.04 -14.10
N LEU A 156 -6.12 -5.75 -13.23
CA LEU A 156 -6.96 -6.74 -12.55
C LEU A 156 -7.90 -7.44 -13.53
N ASN A 157 -8.20 -6.83 -14.69
CA ASN A 157 -8.94 -7.45 -15.79
C ASN A 157 -10.24 -8.17 -15.34
N GLY A 158 -11.05 -7.48 -14.53
CA GLY A 158 -12.34 -7.98 -14.03
C GLY A 158 -12.25 -8.92 -12.82
N ASN A 159 -11.05 -9.23 -12.34
CA ASN A 159 -10.85 -10.11 -11.18
C ASN A 159 -11.06 -9.40 -9.85
N ALA A 160 -11.44 -10.17 -8.84
CA ALA A 160 -11.39 -9.76 -7.45
C ALA A 160 -10.02 -10.10 -6.85
N VAL A 161 -9.39 -9.13 -6.18
CA VAL A 161 -8.03 -9.27 -5.65
C VAL A 161 -7.93 -8.72 -4.24
N THR A 162 -7.24 -9.44 -3.36
CA THR A 162 -6.99 -9.05 -1.98
C THR A 162 -5.50 -8.84 -1.75
N PHE A 163 -5.11 -7.67 -1.26
CA PHE A 163 -3.76 -7.39 -0.78
C PHE A 163 -3.76 -7.27 0.74
N THR A 164 -2.82 -7.95 1.38
CA THR A 164 -2.49 -7.71 2.79
C THR A 164 -1.30 -6.75 2.96
N ARG A 165 -0.61 -6.46 1.86
CA ARG A 165 0.40 -5.41 1.75
C ARG A 165 0.49 -4.86 0.33
N LEU A 166 0.98 -3.64 0.21
CA LEU A 166 1.31 -3.04 -1.09
C LEU A 166 2.81 -2.75 -1.11
N LEU A 167 3.52 -3.37 -2.06
CA LEU A 167 4.96 -3.16 -2.28
C LEU A 167 5.15 -2.15 -3.43
N ALA A 168 4.77 -0.90 -3.19
CA ALA A 168 4.83 0.18 -4.17
C ALA A 168 5.96 1.16 -3.84
N ALA A 169 7.02 1.17 -4.65
CA ALA A 169 8.20 2.00 -4.39
C ALA A 169 7.97 3.50 -4.64
N ASP A 170 7.10 3.85 -5.58
CA ASP A 170 6.84 5.23 -5.98
C ASP A 170 5.49 5.38 -6.71
N TYR A 171 5.20 6.60 -7.16
CA TYR A 171 3.99 6.98 -7.90
C TYR A 171 3.74 6.19 -9.20
N GLY A 172 4.76 5.56 -9.77
CA GLY A 172 4.62 4.74 -10.97
C GLY A 172 3.94 3.40 -10.74
N ALA A 173 3.65 3.03 -9.49
CA ALA A 173 2.89 1.82 -9.18
C ALA A 173 1.40 2.01 -9.52
N VAL A 174 0.89 1.32 -10.55
CA VAL A 174 -0.51 1.45 -10.96
C VAL A 174 -1.24 0.12 -10.76
N ILE A 175 -2.38 0.16 -10.07
CA ILE A 175 -3.40 -0.89 -10.08
C ILE A 175 -4.57 -0.35 -10.91
N THR A 176 -4.97 -1.10 -11.94
CA THR A 176 -6.06 -0.71 -12.84
C THR A 176 -7.04 -1.85 -13.06
N ASN A 177 -8.23 -1.52 -13.52
CA ASN A 177 -9.06 -2.49 -14.21
C ASN A 177 -9.51 -1.87 -15.54
N SER A 178 -9.04 -2.46 -16.64
CA SER A 178 -9.43 -2.05 -17.99
C SER A 178 -10.66 -2.80 -18.52
N ALA A 179 -11.11 -3.86 -17.84
CA ALA A 179 -12.24 -4.67 -18.27
C ALA A 179 -13.60 -3.99 -18.03
N GLN A 180 -14.58 -4.35 -18.86
CA GLN A 180 -15.98 -3.93 -18.66
C GLN A 180 -16.58 -4.52 -17.38
N GLN A 181 -16.20 -5.75 -17.03
CA GLN A 181 -16.53 -6.32 -15.73
C GLN A 181 -15.79 -5.54 -14.65
N LYS A 182 -16.54 -5.01 -13.68
CA LYS A 182 -15.98 -4.26 -12.57
C LYS A 182 -15.19 -5.19 -11.64
N SER A 183 -13.96 -4.79 -11.29
CA SER A 183 -13.12 -5.49 -10.31
C SER A 183 -13.44 -5.06 -8.88
N SER A 184 -13.20 -5.96 -7.92
CA SER A 184 -13.25 -5.67 -6.49
C SER A 184 -11.86 -5.81 -5.88
N LEU A 185 -11.32 -4.70 -5.36
CA LEU A 185 -10.02 -4.66 -4.70
C LEU A 185 -10.20 -4.58 -3.18
N LEU A 186 -9.75 -5.59 -2.45
CA LEU A 186 -9.74 -5.58 -0.99
C LEU A 186 -8.33 -5.27 -0.47
N LEU A 187 -8.20 -4.20 0.31
CA LEU A 187 -6.96 -3.79 0.96
C LEU A 187 -7.00 -4.15 2.45
N ASP A 188 -6.85 -5.45 2.75
CA ASP A 188 -6.81 -6.00 4.12
C ASP A 188 -5.39 -5.86 4.73
N LEU A 189 -4.93 -4.62 4.84
CA LEU A 189 -3.54 -4.26 5.10
C LEU A 189 -3.08 -4.67 6.51
N LYS A 190 -2.17 -5.65 6.59
CA LYS A 190 -1.67 -6.27 7.84
C LYS A 190 -0.21 -5.97 8.12
N ALA A 191 0.22 -6.12 9.38
CA ALA A 191 1.64 -6.07 9.70
C ALA A 191 2.33 -7.29 9.09
N ILE A 192 3.34 -7.06 8.27
CA ILE A 192 4.00 -8.12 7.51
C ILE A 192 5.00 -8.86 8.40
N ASP A 193 5.73 -8.12 9.22
CA ASP A 193 6.73 -8.71 10.11
C ASP A 193 6.08 -9.21 11.40
N THR A 194 5.59 -10.45 11.35
CA THR A 194 5.15 -11.19 12.53
C THR A 194 6.32 -11.91 13.23
N ASN A 195 7.52 -11.87 12.66
CA ASN A 195 8.69 -12.49 13.24
C ASN A 195 9.32 -11.53 14.25
N VAL A 196 9.24 -11.91 15.53
CA VAL A 196 9.91 -11.18 16.60
C VAL A 196 11.02 -12.07 17.14
N ASN A 197 12.26 -11.66 16.91
CA ASN A 197 13.43 -12.29 17.51
C ASN A 197 13.29 -12.32 19.03
N GLU A 198 13.86 -13.34 19.68
CA GLU A 198 13.96 -13.41 21.13
C GLU A 198 14.58 -12.10 21.68
N PRO A 199 13.87 -11.34 22.52
CA PRO A 199 14.37 -10.09 23.05
C PRO A 199 15.55 -10.36 24.00
N SER A 200 16.60 -9.54 23.88
CA SER A 200 17.69 -9.56 24.87
C SER A 200 17.16 -9.19 26.25
N ILE A 201 17.58 -9.93 27.28
CA ILE A 201 17.18 -9.66 28.67
C ILE A 201 18.32 -8.91 29.37
N GLY A 202 18.07 -7.65 29.74
CA GLY A 202 19.00 -6.87 30.54
C GLY A 202 19.03 -7.31 32.01
N SER A 203 20.07 -6.90 32.75
CA SER A 203 20.13 -7.06 34.20
C SER A 203 19.82 -5.73 34.89
N ILE A 204 19.00 -5.76 35.95
CA ILE A 204 18.65 -4.56 36.70
C ILE A 204 19.77 -4.21 37.69
N SER A 205 20.39 -3.03 37.49
CA SER A 205 21.37 -2.48 38.44
C SER A 205 20.71 -2.10 39.78
N PRO A 206 21.28 -2.48 40.93
CA PRO A 206 20.79 -2.10 42.25
C PRO A 206 20.85 -0.59 42.51
N PHE A 207 21.79 0.12 41.89
CA PHE A 207 22.06 1.55 42.17
C PHE A 207 21.39 2.52 41.18
N GLY A 208 20.51 2.01 40.30
CA GLY A 208 19.93 2.78 39.20
C GLY A 208 20.78 2.72 37.93
N GLY A 209 20.29 3.32 36.85
CA GLY A 209 20.97 3.27 35.57
C GLY A 209 20.16 3.80 34.39
N LYS A 210 20.69 3.55 33.18
CA LYS A 210 20.05 3.81 31.89
C LYS A 210 19.61 2.50 31.26
N GLY A 211 18.57 2.56 30.44
CA GLY A 211 18.11 1.41 29.67
C GLY A 211 17.23 1.82 28.49
N THR A 212 16.79 0.83 27.74
CA THR A 212 15.94 1.03 26.57
C THR A 212 14.48 0.79 26.97
N PRO A 213 13.60 1.80 26.88
CA PRO A 213 12.16 1.60 27.10
C PRO A 213 11.60 0.49 26.20
N GLY A 214 10.72 -0.34 26.76
CA GLY A 214 10.13 -1.50 26.09
C GLY A 214 10.95 -2.79 26.21
N ASN A 215 12.23 -2.72 26.56
CA ASN A 215 13.06 -3.92 26.71
C ASN A 215 12.77 -4.67 28.02
N LEU A 216 13.03 -5.98 27.98
CA LEU A 216 12.92 -6.87 29.12
C LEU A 216 14.18 -6.81 29.99
N TYR A 217 13.99 -6.73 31.29
CA TYR A 217 15.05 -6.80 32.29
C TYR A 217 14.72 -7.85 33.34
N SER A 218 15.75 -8.44 33.92
CA SER A 218 15.61 -9.41 35.01
C SER A 218 16.33 -8.96 36.27
N ARG A 219 15.77 -9.34 37.41
CA ARG A 219 16.37 -9.19 38.73
C ARG A 219 16.36 -10.55 39.42
N ASN A 220 17.51 -10.97 39.91
CA ASN A 220 17.62 -12.13 40.79
C ASN A 220 17.75 -11.65 42.24
N LEU A 221 16.85 -12.13 43.09
CA LEU A 221 16.92 -11.96 44.54
C LEU A 221 16.66 -13.30 45.21
N ASN A 222 17.56 -13.73 46.10
CA ASN A 222 17.38 -14.92 46.93
C ASN A 222 16.98 -16.17 46.12
N GLY A 223 17.52 -16.33 44.90
CA GLY A 223 17.22 -17.46 44.02
C GLY A 223 15.94 -17.32 43.17
N GLN A 224 15.13 -16.28 43.40
CA GLN A 224 13.95 -15.97 42.59
C GLN A 224 14.29 -14.94 41.52
N THR A 225 14.03 -15.27 40.26
CA THR A 225 14.16 -14.32 39.14
C THR A 225 12.82 -13.67 38.83
N SER A 226 12.80 -12.36 38.78
CA SER A 226 11.64 -11.54 38.40
C SER A 226 11.96 -10.76 37.14
N TYR A 227 10.95 -10.60 36.27
CA TYR A 227 11.09 -9.91 34.98
C TYR A 227 10.27 -8.62 34.96
N TYR A 228 10.85 -7.59 34.38
CA TYR A 228 10.27 -6.26 34.29
C TYR A 228 10.47 -5.68 32.89
N ILE A 229 9.49 -4.93 32.40
CA ILE A 229 9.62 -4.10 31.21
C ILE A 229 9.97 -2.68 31.67
N LEU A 230 11.04 -2.13 31.12
CA LEU A 230 11.45 -0.76 31.42
C LEU A 230 10.55 0.23 30.64
N LYS A 231 10.07 1.28 31.30
CA LYS A 231 9.17 2.30 30.70
C LYS A 231 9.82 3.67 30.50
N SER A 232 11.05 3.85 30.97
CA SER A 232 11.78 5.11 30.95
C SER A 232 13.25 4.90 30.54
N ALA A 233 13.91 5.93 30.00
CA ALA A 233 15.31 5.82 29.56
C ALA A 233 16.30 5.73 30.75
N THR A 234 15.86 6.08 31.94
CA THR A 234 16.63 6.09 33.20
C THR A 234 15.77 5.60 34.34
N TYR A 235 16.32 4.80 35.24
CA TYR A 235 15.63 4.32 36.43
C TYR A 235 16.45 4.55 37.69
N GLY A 236 15.74 4.77 38.80
CA GLY A 236 16.34 5.06 40.10
C GLY A 236 16.89 3.83 40.81
N ASN A 237 17.46 4.05 42.00
CA ASN A 237 17.99 2.99 42.85
C ASN A 237 16.89 1.97 43.22
N THR A 238 17.19 0.68 43.05
CA THR A 238 16.27 -0.45 43.29
C THR A 238 16.61 -1.25 44.57
N LEU A 239 17.75 -0.93 45.21
CA LEU A 239 18.24 -1.58 46.42
C LEU A 239 17.81 -0.84 47.70
N TRP A 240 17.94 0.48 47.70
CA TRP A 240 17.55 1.38 48.80
C TRP A 240 16.44 2.37 48.40
N GLY A 241 16.09 2.39 47.12
CA GLY A 241 14.99 3.20 46.58
C GLY A 241 13.79 2.34 46.19
N ASN A 242 12.70 3.02 45.82
CA ASN A 242 11.43 2.39 45.47
C ASN A 242 11.20 2.27 43.94
N SER A 243 12.28 2.35 43.15
CA SER A 243 12.24 2.45 41.68
C SER A 243 11.42 1.34 41.02
N LEU A 244 11.57 0.07 41.46
CA LEU A 244 10.81 -1.06 40.90
C LEU A 244 9.30 -0.98 41.11
N ASN A 245 8.84 -0.18 42.07
CA ASN A 245 7.43 0.06 42.34
C ASN A 245 6.92 1.35 41.69
N ASP A 246 7.77 2.11 40.99
CA ASP A 246 7.35 3.29 40.22
C ASP A 246 6.80 2.82 38.87
N PRO A 247 5.47 2.92 38.64
CA PRO A 247 4.84 2.48 37.40
C PRO A 247 5.23 3.34 36.19
N ASN A 248 5.88 4.48 36.39
CA ASN A 248 6.46 5.27 35.30
C ASN A 248 7.82 4.74 34.86
N GLN A 249 8.51 3.98 35.71
CA GLN A 249 9.83 3.42 35.42
C GLN A 249 9.77 1.95 35.03
N TRP A 250 8.99 1.15 35.75
CA TRP A 250 8.98 -0.31 35.57
C TRP A 250 7.56 -0.87 35.51
N GLU A 251 7.45 -1.98 34.79
CA GLU A 251 6.27 -2.83 34.80
C GLU A 251 6.69 -4.26 35.11
N PHE A 252 6.15 -4.84 36.18
CA PHE A 252 6.38 -6.23 36.51
C PHE A 252 5.59 -7.16 35.57
N VAL A 253 6.27 -8.12 34.94
CA VAL A 253 5.67 -9.08 34.00
C VAL A 253 5.78 -10.53 34.45
N GLY A 254 6.09 -10.75 35.73
CA GLY A 254 6.09 -12.07 36.36
C GLY A 254 7.47 -12.67 36.59
N THR A 255 7.48 -13.94 36.98
CA THR A 255 8.69 -14.72 37.31
C THR A 255 8.97 -15.83 36.30
N ASP A 256 8.06 -16.05 35.35
CA ASP A 256 8.23 -17.01 34.25
C ASP A 256 8.92 -16.33 33.07
N LYS A 257 10.10 -16.84 32.70
CA LYS A 257 10.91 -16.28 31.62
C LYS A 257 10.17 -16.29 30.28
N ASN A 258 9.52 -17.40 29.94
CA ASN A 258 8.89 -17.59 28.64
C ASN A 258 7.65 -16.70 28.50
N LYS A 259 6.85 -16.58 29.57
CA LYS A 259 5.70 -15.66 29.59
C LYS A 259 6.13 -14.20 29.51
N ALA A 260 7.22 -13.83 30.19
CA ALA A 260 7.77 -12.47 30.13
C ALA A 260 8.29 -12.13 28.71
N ILE A 261 9.01 -13.07 28.07
CA ILE A 261 9.43 -12.94 26.67
C ILE A 261 8.23 -12.81 25.73
N GLN A 262 7.23 -13.68 25.88
CA GLN A 262 6.03 -13.65 25.05
C GLN A 262 5.29 -12.31 25.18
N THR A 263 5.17 -11.77 26.40
CA THR A 263 4.56 -10.46 26.66
C THR A 263 5.25 -9.35 25.87
N VAL A 264 6.59 -9.36 25.78
CA VAL A 264 7.34 -8.38 24.99
C VAL A 264 7.14 -8.60 23.49
N LYS A 265 7.14 -9.86 23.03
CA LYS A 265 6.85 -10.19 21.62
C LYS A 265 5.48 -9.70 21.20
N ASP A 266 4.45 -9.98 22.00
CA ASP A 266 3.07 -9.57 21.74
C ASP A 266 2.93 -8.05 21.66
N ARG A 267 3.67 -7.30 22.50
CA ARG A 267 3.71 -5.83 22.43
C ARG A 267 4.37 -5.32 21.16
N ILE A 268 5.51 -5.89 20.77
CA ILE A 268 6.18 -5.54 19.51
C ILE A 268 5.22 -5.77 18.34
N LEU A 269 4.51 -6.89 18.33
CA LEU A 269 3.50 -7.19 17.30
C LEU A 269 2.32 -6.21 17.35
N ALA A 270 1.82 -5.87 18.54
CA ALA A 270 0.74 -4.90 18.70
C ALA A 270 1.15 -3.50 18.21
N GLU A 271 2.38 -3.07 18.45
CA GLU A 271 2.90 -1.79 17.96
C GLU A 271 3.13 -1.82 16.44
N ARG A 272 3.64 -2.94 15.89
CA ARG A 272 3.75 -3.14 14.43
C ARG A 272 2.38 -3.14 13.77
N ALA A 273 1.35 -3.71 14.41
CA ALA A 273 -0.02 -3.68 13.91
C ALA A 273 -0.52 -2.23 13.74
N LYS A 274 -0.16 -1.32 14.64
CA LYS A 274 -0.56 0.11 14.60
C LYS A 274 0.19 0.95 13.58
N GLN A 275 1.35 0.50 13.09
CA GLN A 275 2.18 1.27 12.15
C GLN A 275 1.35 1.71 10.93
N PRO A 276 1.32 3.01 10.60
CA PRO A 276 0.61 3.53 9.44
C PRO A 276 1.13 2.92 8.13
N VAL A 277 0.26 2.81 7.13
CA VAL A 277 0.63 2.42 5.77
C VAL A 277 0.43 3.60 4.84
N ILE A 278 1.43 3.89 4.03
CA ILE A 278 1.36 4.89 2.97
C ILE A 278 1.35 4.15 1.63
N TYR A 279 0.43 4.51 0.75
CA TYR A 279 0.38 4.03 -0.62
C TYR A 279 0.69 5.18 -1.59
N HIS A 280 1.87 5.09 -2.20
CA HIS A 280 2.40 6.05 -3.16
C HIS A 280 1.81 5.91 -4.56
N GLY A 281 1.20 4.76 -4.88
CA GLY A 281 0.76 4.41 -6.22
C GLY A 281 -0.60 4.98 -6.64
N GLN A 282 -1.14 4.43 -7.72
CA GLN A 282 -2.36 4.90 -8.37
C GLN A 282 -3.40 3.78 -8.42
N LEU A 283 -4.65 4.10 -8.06
CA LEU A 283 -5.80 3.22 -8.28
C LEU A 283 -6.64 3.79 -9.42
N THR A 284 -6.86 3.04 -10.49
CA THR A 284 -7.50 3.58 -11.71
C THR A 284 -8.50 2.63 -12.37
N GLY A 285 -9.40 3.17 -13.18
CA GLY A 285 -10.27 2.34 -14.03
C GLY A 285 -11.52 1.83 -13.31
N ASN A 286 -12.09 0.74 -13.82
CA ASN A 286 -13.41 0.25 -13.44
C ASN A 286 -13.34 -0.69 -12.23
N MET A 287 -13.13 -0.16 -11.03
CA MET A 287 -13.07 -0.99 -9.82
C MET A 287 -13.75 -0.34 -8.62
N ASP A 288 -14.18 -1.17 -7.68
CA ASP A 288 -14.51 -0.76 -6.31
C ASP A 288 -13.37 -1.20 -5.38
N VAL A 289 -13.09 -0.39 -4.37
CA VAL A 289 -12.01 -0.61 -3.40
C VAL A 289 -12.61 -0.68 -2.01
N THR A 290 -12.24 -1.68 -1.22
CA THR A 290 -12.65 -1.82 0.18
C THR A 290 -11.44 -1.85 1.09
N ILE A 291 -11.46 -1.01 2.12
CA ILE A 291 -10.50 -1.01 3.23
C ILE A 291 -11.29 -1.38 4.49
N PRO A 292 -11.17 -2.62 4.99
CA PRO A 292 -11.85 -3.05 6.20
C PRO A 292 -11.20 -2.45 7.45
N PRO A 293 -11.75 -2.69 8.66
CA PRO A 293 -11.10 -2.28 9.89
C PRO A 293 -9.71 -2.90 10.00
N LEU A 294 -8.69 -2.05 9.92
CA LEU A 294 -7.30 -2.51 9.91
C LEU A 294 -6.85 -2.87 11.34
N PRO A 295 -6.01 -3.91 11.51
CA PRO A 295 -5.55 -4.35 12.82
C PRO A 295 -4.93 -3.23 13.66
N GLY A 296 -5.30 -3.17 14.95
CA GLY A 296 -4.76 -2.18 15.88
C GLY A 296 -5.17 -0.72 15.60
N GLY A 297 -6.16 -0.47 14.74
CA GLY A 297 -6.54 0.90 14.37
C GLY A 297 -5.53 1.58 13.44
N ARG A 298 -4.80 0.77 12.67
CA ARG A 298 -3.84 1.22 11.66
C ARG A 298 -4.45 2.24 10.70
N LYS A 299 -3.64 3.24 10.34
CA LYS A 299 -4.01 4.34 9.44
C LYS A 299 -3.63 3.99 7.98
N ALA A 300 -4.51 4.34 7.04
CA ALA A 300 -4.26 4.24 5.60
C ALA A 300 -4.08 5.64 5.01
N ILE A 301 -2.94 5.86 4.35
CA ILE A 301 -2.58 7.14 3.75
C ILE A 301 -2.36 6.93 2.25
N PHE A 302 -2.97 7.80 1.44
CA PHE A 302 -2.75 7.89 0.02
C PHE A 302 -2.12 9.25 -0.32
N ASP A 303 -0.90 9.21 -0.82
CA ASP A 303 -0.16 10.33 -1.39
C ASP A 303 0.20 10.10 -2.87
N GLY A 304 -0.34 9.03 -3.46
CA GLY A 304 -0.46 8.84 -4.90
C GLY A 304 -1.77 9.41 -5.46
N SER A 305 -2.46 8.68 -6.34
CA SER A 305 -3.70 9.19 -6.97
C SER A 305 -4.80 8.13 -7.09
N ILE A 306 -6.03 8.60 -7.27
CA ILE A 306 -7.19 7.74 -7.51
C ILE A 306 -7.96 8.29 -8.70
N ASN A 307 -8.28 7.45 -9.67
CA ASN A 307 -9.13 7.77 -10.81
C ASN A 307 -10.08 6.62 -11.15
N MET A 308 -11.17 6.53 -10.39
CA MET A 308 -12.20 5.50 -10.50
C MET A 308 -13.58 6.17 -10.67
N PRO A 309 -13.86 6.84 -11.81
CA PRO A 309 -15.01 7.74 -11.95
C PRO A 309 -16.37 7.06 -11.71
N GLU A 310 -16.47 5.75 -11.91
CA GLU A 310 -17.66 4.94 -11.61
C GLU A 310 -17.50 4.01 -10.39
N GLY A 311 -16.36 4.12 -9.72
CA GLY A 311 -15.93 3.26 -8.62
C GLY A 311 -16.23 3.86 -7.25
N THR A 312 -16.43 2.98 -6.28
CA THR A 312 -16.60 3.33 -4.87
C THR A 312 -15.35 2.93 -4.09
N LEU A 313 -14.85 3.83 -3.23
CA LEU A 313 -13.91 3.45 -2.17
C LEU A 313 -14.68 3.39 -0.86
N SER A 314 -14.68 2.22 -0.20
CA SER A 314 -15.34 2.00 1.08
C SER A 314 -14.31 1.83 2.19
N GLN A 315 -14.42 2.61 3.26
CA GLN A 315 -13.62 2.51 4.47
C GLN A 315 -14.54 2.18 5.66
N ASP A 316 -14.22 1.12 6.41
CA ASP A 316 -14.86 0.81 7.69
C ASP A 316 -13.82 0.86 8.82
N GLY A 317 -14.04 1.71 9.82
CA GLY A 317 -13.10 1.91 10.92
C GLY A 317 -11.83 2.68 10.54
N GLY A 318 -11.02 2.99 11.55
CA GLY A 318 -9.67 3.53 11.37
C GLY A 318 -9.61 4.95 10.79
N THR A 319 -8.43 5.34 10.32
CA THR A 319 -8.18 6.66 9.71
C THR A 319 -7.77 6.51 8.26
N LEU A 320 -8.42 7.27 7.38
CA LEU A 320 -8.08 7.40 5.95
C LEU A 320 -7.61 8.82 5.65
N ILE A 321 -6.49 8.97 4.95
CA ILE A 321 -5.94 10.28 4.59
C ILE A 321 -5.65 10.35 3.10
N PHE A 322 -6.20 11.35 2.44
CA PHE A 322 -5.81 11.78 1.10
C PHE A 322 -4.99 13.05 1.21
N GLN A 323 -3.77 13.04 0.68
CA GLN A 323 -2.85 14.17 0.73
C GLN A 323 -2.09 14.32 -0.59
N GLY A 324 -1.50 15.50 -0.80
CA GLY A 324 -0.44 15.65 -1.78
C GLY A 324 0.83 14.90 -1.36
N HIS A 325 1.83 14.92 -2.23
CA HIS A 325 3.09 14.23 -2.01
C HIS A 325 4.21 15.25 -1.81
N PRO A 326 5.01 15.19 -0.73
CA PRO A 326 6.18 16.05 -0.62
C PRO A 326 7.15 15.75 -1.78
N VAL A 327 7.66 16.78 -2.46
CA VAL A 327 8.66 16.59 -3.51
C VAL A 327 9.90 15.90 -2.92
N ILE A 328 10.31 14.79 -3.52
CA ILE A 328 11.51 14.05 -3.12
C ILE A 328 12.75 14.85 -3.51
N HIS A 329 13.64 15.08 -2.55
CA HIS A 329 14.97 15.64 -2.78
C HIS A 329 16.06 14.60 -2.56
N ALA A 330 17.20 14.77 -3.23
CA ALA A 330 18.35 13.91 -3.01
C ALA A 330 18.82 14.02 -1.54
N SER A 331 19.06 12.87 -0.90
CA SER A 331 19.63 12.85 0.44
C SER A 331 21.09 13.31 0.39
N VAL A 332 21.41 14.36 1.16
CA VAL A 332 22.77 14.87 1.32
C VAL A 332 23.18 14.64 2.77
N ASN A 333 24.28 13.91 2.99
CA ASN A 333 24.80 13.60 4.33
C ASN A 333 23.78 12.95 5.29
N GLY A 334 22.88 12.10 4.76
CA GLY A 334 21.87 11.40 5.56
C GLY A 334 20.63 12.22 5.91
N SER A 335 20.40 13.36 5.24
CA SER A 335 19.13 14.07 5.34
C SER A 335 17.97 13.20 4.85
N ALA A 336 16.79 13.33 5.46
CA ALA A 336 15.60 12.68 4.96
C ALA A 336 15.27 13.18 3.54
N PRO A 337 14.78 12.32 2.63
CA PRO A 337 14.42 12.70 1.26
C PRO A 337 13.23 13.68 1.21
N VAL A 338 12.40 13.65 2.25
CA VAL A 338 11.19 14.47 2.41
C VAL A 338 11.05 14.93 3.88
N SER A 339 10.27 15.98 4.12
CA SER A 339 10.01 16.51 5.45
C SER A 339 8.62 17.15 5.58
N LEU A 340 8.09 17.20 6.80
CA LEU A 340 6.79 17.80 7.11
C LEU A 340 6.75 19.33 6.86
N THR A 341 7.91 19.98 6.95
CA THR A 341 8.04 21.45 6.90
C THR A 341 8.47 21.96 5.52
N GLN A 342 8.69 21.08 4.53
CA GLN A 342 9.04 21.53 3.18
C GLN A 342 7.87 22.26 2.52
N LYS A 343 8.21 23.20 1.64
CA LYS A 343 7.22 24.06 0.98
C LYS A 343 6.67 23.44 -0.29
N ASP A 344 7.52 22.74 -1.03
CA ASP A 344 7.23 22.15 -2.33
C ASP A 344 6.59 20.76 -2.18
N TRP A 345 5.34 20.70 -2.62
CA TRP A 345 4.52 19.50 -2.62
C TRP A 345 3.91 19.33 -4.01
N GLU A 346 3.91 18.10 -4.48
CA GLU A 346 3.21 17.73 -5.69
C GLU A 346 1.72 17.61 -5.40
N LYS A 347 0.92 18.18 -6.30
CA LYS A 347 -0.52 18.03 -6.24
C LYS A 347 -0.92 16.58 -6.58
N ARG A 348 -1.90 16.04 -5.86
CA ARG A 348 -2.54 14.75 -6.15
C ARG A 348 -4.05 14.89 -6.33
N ASP A 349 -4.61 14.10 -7.24
CA ASP A 349 -6.03 14.09 -7.57
C ASP A 349 -6.66 12.74 -7.18
N PHE A 350 -7.82 12.82 -6.54
CA PHE A 350 -8.62 11.70 -6.02
C PHE A 350 -10.02 11.80 -6.61
N THR A 351 -10.20 11.21 -7.78
CA THR A 351 -11.47 11.21 -8.51
C THR A 351 -12.11 9.84 -8.39
N LEU A 352 -13.30 9.78 -7.82
CA LEU A 352 -14.09 8.56 -7.68
C LEU A 352 -15.58 8.89 -7.60
N LYS A 353 -16.45 7.92 -7.84
CA LYS A 353 -17.90 8.15 -7.75
C LYS A 353 -18.32 8.46 -6.32
N THR A 354 -17.99 7.53 -5.41
CA THR A 354 -18.43 7.57 -4.02
C THR A 354 -17.32 7.17 -3.06
N LEU A 355 -17.03 8.02 -2.09
CA LEU A 355 -16.27 7.66 -0.88
C LEU A 355 -17.29 7.27 0.19
N SER A 356 -17.36 5.98 0.52
CA SER A 356 -18.23 5.45 1.57
C SER A 356 -17.43 5.30 2.87
N LEU A 357 -17.89 5.95 3.94
CA LEU A 357 -17.22 5.98 5.23
C LEU A 357 -18.16 5.44 6.32
N LYS A 358 -17.68 4.46 7.07
CA LYS A 358 -18.38 3.89 8.21
C LYS A 358 -17.44 3.81 9.41
N ASN A 359 -17.83 4.36 10.56
CA ASN A 359 -16.99 4.36 11.77
C ASN A 359 -15.56 4.90 11.56
N ALA A 360 -15.35 5.79 10.59
CA ALA A 360 -14.02 6.16 10.10
C ALA A 360 -13.67 7.63 10.39
N ASP A 361 -12.36 7.93 10.43
CA ASP A 361 -11.82 9.30 10.50
C ASP A 361 -11.13 9.64 9.16
N PHE A 362 -11.74 10.50 8.35
CA PHE A 362 -11.27 10.87 7.03
C PHE A 362 -10.66 12.28 6.99
N HIS A 363 -9.49 12.40 6.36
CA HIS A 363 -8.79 13.66 6.17
C HIS A 363 -8.47 13.91 4.70
N LEU A 364 -8.85 15.08 4.19
CA LEU A 364 -8.34 15.63 2.94
C LEU A 364 -7.36 16.77 3.25
N SER A 365 -6.07 16.51 3.08
CA SER A 365 -4.97 17.38 3.50
C SER A 365 -4.37 18.19 2.35
N ARG A 366 -3.34 19.00 2.63
CA ARG A 366 -2.71 19.93 1.67
C ARG A 366 -2.35 19.26 0.33
N ASN A 367 -2.35 20.06 -0.75
CA ASN A 367 -1.99 19.65 -2.11
C ASN A 367 -2.83 18.46 -2.66
N ALA A 368 -3.98 18.15 -2.06
CA ALA A 368 -4.92 17.14 -2.56
C ALA A 368 -6.18 17.78 -3.15
N VAL A 369 -6.67 17.22 -4.25
CA VAL A 369 -7.97 17.55 -4.83
C VAL A 369 -8.83 16.31 -4.89
N GLN A 370 -10.01 16.35 -4.30
CA GLN A 370 -10.96 15.24 -4.29
C GLN A 370 -12.22 15.62 -5.08
N ASN A 371 -12.59 14.76 -6.02
CA ASN A 371 -13.81 14.85 -6.82
C ASN A 371 -14.64 13.58 -6.58
N SER A 372 -15.58 13.63 -5.64
CA SER A 372 -16.44 12.49 -5.31
C SER A 372 -17.62 12.87 -4.45
N ASP A 373 -18.71 12.12 -4.53
CA ASP A 373 -19.69 12.14 -3.45
C ASP A 373 -19.10 11.44 -2.21
N ILE A 374 -19.45 11.90 -1.01
CA ILE A 374 -19.10 11.25 0.26
C ILE A 374 -20.38 10.78 0.93
N HIS A 375 -20.45 9.50 1.29
CA HIS A 375 -21.52 8.96 2.12
C HIS A 375 -20.92 8.52 3.45
N SER A 376 -21.44 9.06 4.55
CA SER A 376 -20.89 8.89 5.88
C SER A 376 -21.92 8.31 6.83
N ASP A 377 -21.48 7.36 7.66
CA ASP A 377 -22.22 6.78 8.78
C ASP A 377 -21.30 6.70 10.00
N ASN A 378 -21.64 7.40 11.08
CA ASN A 378 -20.84 7.47 12.32
C ASN A 378 -19.35 7.76 12.06
N SER A 379 -19.07 8.72 11.18
CA SER A 379 -17.70 9.02 10.73
C SER A 379 -17.36 10.50 10.87
N HIS A 380 -16.08 10.81 10.99
CA HIS A 380 -15.55 12.17 11.08
C HIS A 380 -14.82 12.52 9.79
N ILE A 381 -15.14 13.68 9.21
CA ILE A 381 -14.58 14.16 7.94
C ILE A 381 -13.94 15.52 8.19
N THR A 382 -12.67 15.68 7.78
CA THR A 382 -11.95 16.96 7.84
C THR A 382 -11.41 17.34 6.46
N LEU A 383 -12.07 18.31 5.82
CA LEU A 383 -11.63 18.89 4.55
C LEU A 383 -10.72 20.09 4.80
N GLY A 384 -9.45 19.98 4.42
CA GLY A 384 -8.42 20.95 4.80
C GLY A 384 -7.75 20.59 6.11
N SER A 385 -7.43 19.31 6.30
CA SER A 385 -6.69 18.88 7.48
C SER A 385 -5.22 19.29 7.39
N SER A 386 -4.65 19.66 8.54
CA SER A 386 -3.20 19.86 8.68
C SER A 386 -2.46 18.55 8.99
N LYS A 387 -3.17 17.47 9.31
CA LYS A 387 -2.60 16.14 9.58
C LYS A 387 -2.07 15.55 8.27
N VAL A 388 -0.78 15.25 8.22
CA VAL A 388 -0.13 14.63 7.05
C VAL A 388 0.86 13.57 7.51
N PHE A 389 1.27 12.72 6.57
CA PHE A 389 2.32 11.75 6.75
C PHE A 389 3.40 11.95 5.70
N VAL A 390 4.63 11.60 6.05
CA VAL A 390 5.75 11.50 5.11
C VAL A 390 6.43 10.15 5.29
N ASP A 391 6.95 9.58 4.20
CA ASP A 391 7.80 8.40 4.26
C ASP A 391 9.28 8.81 4.38
N LYS A 392 9.96 8.44 5.46
CA LYS A 392 11.40 8.68 5.60
C LYS A 392 12.26 7.90 4.60
N ASN A 393 11.70 6.85 4.01
CA ASN A 393 12.35 6.01 3.00
C ASN A 393 11.88 6.33 1.58
N ASP A 394 11.14 7.42 1.39
CA ASP A 394 10.62 7.80 0.07
C ASP A 394 11.73 7.91 -0.98
N GLY A 395 11.46 7.41 -2.19
CA GLY A 395 12.41 7.35 -3.29
C GLY A 395 13.56 6.34 -3.14
N THR A 396 13.64 5.58 -2.04
CA THR A 396 14.72 4.59 -1.82
C THR A 396 14.35 3.16 -2.28
N GLY A 397 13.05 2.90 -2.48
CA GLY A 397 12.53 1.55 -2.77
C GLY A 397 12.47 0.61 -1.56
N ASN A 398 12.81 1.09 -0.36
CA ASN A 398 12.66 0.35 0.89
C ASN A 398 11.20 0.40 1.39
N TYR A 399 10.90 -0.39 2.42
CA TYR A 399 9.60 -0.34 3.08
C TYR A 399 9.33 1.04 3.70
N VAL A 400 8.06 1.44 3.65
CA VAL A 400 7.56 2.69 4.22
C VAL A 400 7.97 2.83 5.69
N SER A 401 8.54 3.99 6.02
CA SER A 401 8.80 4.48 7.36
C SER A 401 7.99 5.75 7.60
N ALA A 402 6.71 5.54 7.93
CA ALA A 402 5.73 6.61 8.06
C ALA A 402 6.00 7.49 9.29
N VAL A 403 5.93 8.81 9.09
CA VAL A 403 6.00 9.82 10.16
C VAL A 403 4.79 10.73 10.07
N GLU A 404 3.99 10.72 11.13
CA GLU A 404 2.87 11.65 11.30
C GLU A 404 3.35 13.05 11.68
N GLY A 405 2.67 14.07 11.17
CA GLY A 405 2.87 15.43 11.64
C GLY A 405 1.84 16.43 11.13
N ILE A 406 2.18 17.70 11.35
CA ILE A 406 1.33 18.84 10.98
C ILE A 406 2.03 19.59 9.85
N SER A 407 1.33 19.81 8.75
CA SER A 407 1.77 20.65 7.63
C SER A 407 0.61 21.48 7.10
N THR A 408 0.72 22.80 7.26
CA THR A 408 -0.26 23.76 6.76
C THR A 408 0.30 24.50 5.56
N PRO A 409 -0.41 24.57 4.42
CA PRO A 409 0.07 25.25 3.23
C PRO A 409 0.05 26.77 3.41
N ASP A 410 1.19 27.42 3.11
CA ASP A 410 1.31 28.88 3.12
C ASP A 410 0.51 29.53 1.98
N ALA A 411 0.51 28.90 0.81
CA ALA A 411 -0.07 29.42 -0.41
C ALA A 411 -1.47 28.83 -0.69
N VAL A 412 -2.37 29.62 -1.28
CA VAL A 412 -3.77 29.23 -1.49
C VAL A 412 -3.92 28.11 -2.52
N ASN A 413 -2.97 27.99 -3.46
CA ASN A 413 -2.90 26.90 -4.45
C ASN A 413 -2.51 25.54 -3.83
N ASP A 414 -1.80 25.56 -2.70
CA ASP A 414 -1.38 24.36 -1.96
C ASP A 414 -2.45 23.87 -0.99
N ARG A 415 -3.55 24.62 -0.85
CA ARG A 415 -4.71 24.19 -0.06
C ARG A 415 -5.46 23.07 -0.76
N SER A 416 -6.01 22.17 0.04
CA SER A 416 -6.84 21.09 -0.46
C SER A 416 -8.12 21.62 -1.11
N GLN A 417 -8.69 20.85 -2.05
CA GLN A 417 -9.94 21.24 -2.70
C GLN A 417 -10.86 20.03 -2.77
N TYR A 418 -12.11 20.22 -2.36
CA TYR A 418 -13.14 19.21 -2.44
C TYR A 418 -14.26 19.64 -3.38
N GLN A 419 -14.68 18.72 -4.24
CA GLN A 419 -15.85 18.86 -5.12
C GLN A 419 -16.72 17.60 -5.08
N GLY A 420 -18.02 17.77 -4.84
CA GLY A 420 -18.99 16.66 -4.78
C GLY A 420 -20.05 16.89 -3.69
N ASN A 421 -21.00 15.97 -3.55
CA ASN A 421 -22.03 16.07 -2.51
C ASN A 421 -21.68 15.20 -1.30
N ILE A 422 -21.99 15.68 -0.10
CA ILE A 422 -21.72 14.96 1.15
C ILE A 422 -23.04 14.61 1.84
N THR A 423 -23.27 13.32 2.07
CA THR A 423 -24.37 12.79 2.88
C THR A 423 -23.83 12.30 4.22
N LEU A 424 -24.31 12.88 5.32
CA LEU A 424 -23.90 12.58 6.69
C LEU A 424 -25.03 11.88 7.44
N ASN A 425 -24.77 10.70 7.98
CA ASN A 425 -25.73 9.95 8.81
C ASN A 425 -25.13 9.63 10.17
N ASN A 426 -26.01 9.46 11.17
CA ASN A 426 -25.72 8.87 12.48
C ASN A 426 -24.45 9.42 13.15
N ASN A 427 -24.53 10.53 13.87
CA ASN A 427 -23.40 11.07 14.62
C ASN A 427 -22.14 11.34 13.76
N SER A 428 -22.32 11.57 12.45
CA SER A 428 -21.21 11.97 11.60
C SER A 428 -20.87 13.44 11.83
N THR A 429 -19.61 13.81 11.60
CA THR A 429 -19.13 15.20 11.74
C THR A 429 -18.36 15.61 10.49
N LEU A 430 -18.66 16.79 9.94
CA LEU A 430 -17.95 17.39 8.81
C LEU A 430 -17.31 18.71 9.20
N ASN A 431 -15.99 18.82 9.07
CA ASN A 431 -15.22 20.05 9.27
C ASN A 431 -14.70 20.57 7.92
N ILE A 432 -15.14 21.76 7.50
CA ILE A 432 -14.74 22.41 6.25
C ILE A 432 -13.78 23.57 6.54
N ASN A 433 -12.49 23.31 6.36
CA ASN A 433 -11.39 24.24 6.65
C ASN A 433 -10.67 24.71 5.37
N SER A 434 -11.05 24.18 4.20
CA SER A 434 -10.44 24.53 2.90
C SER A 434 -11.47 24.75 1.79
N ARG A 435 -11.05 24.80 0.53
CA ARG A 435 -11.92 25.03 -0.63
C ARG A 435 -12.92 23.88 -0.76
N PHE A 436 -14.21 24.23 -0.80
CA PHE A 436 -15.33 23.31 -0.87
C PHE A 436 -16.32 23.80 -1.93
N THR A 437 -16.74 22.90 -2.82
CA THR A 437 -17.77 23.14 -3.84
C THR A 437 -18.70 21.93 -3.92
N GLY A 438 -19.91 22.02 -3.39
CA GLY A 438 -20.79 20.86 -3.25
C GLY A 438 -22.08 21.10 -2.48
N GLY A 439 -22.94 20.09 -2.45
CA GLY A 439 -24.11 20.01 -1.57
C GLY A 439 -23.83 19.22 -0.28
N ILE A 440 -24.64 19.45 0.76
CA ILE A 440 -24.56 18.72 2.03
C ILE A 440 -25.97 18.29 2.44
N GLU A 441 -26.15 17.00 2.71
CA GLU A 441 -27.34 16.40 3.31
C GLU A 441 -26.93 15.78 4.66
N ALA A 442 -27.57 16.18 5.76
CA ALA A 442 -27.15 15.77 7.09
C ALA A 442 -28.32 15.27 7.95
N HIS A 443 -28.20 14.07 8.48
CA HIS A 443 -29.16 13.39 9.33
C HIS A 443 -28.48 13.03 10.66
N ASN A 444 -28.96 13.61 11.77
CA ASN A 444 -28.40 13.42 13.12
C ASN A 444 -26.87 13.60 13.18
N SER A 445 -26.37 14.65 12.54
CA SER A 445 -24.94 14.86 12.28
C SER A 445 -24.56 16.33 12.46
N GLN A 446 -23.26 16.63 12.55
CA GLN A 446 -22.73 17.98 12.78
C GLN A 446 -21.92 18.48 11.57
N VAL A 447 -22.07 19.77 11.23
CA VAL A 447 -21.27 20.45 10.20
C VAL A 447 -20.65 21.72 10.77
N ASN A 448 -19.33 21.86 10.62
CA ASN A 448 -18.55 23.01 11.06
C ASN A 448 -17.82 23.63 9.85
N VAL A 449 -17.94 24.94 9.66
CA VAL A 449 -17.30 25.65 8.54
C VAL A 449 -16.39 26.76 9.05
N THR A 450 -15.09 26.66 8.77
CA THR A 450 -14.08 27.66 9.11
C THR A 450 -13.32 28.21 7.89
N SER A 451 -13.58 27.65 6.70
CA SER A 451 -12.92 28.03 5.44
C SER A 451 -13.21 29.48 5.01
N PRO A 452 -12.19 30.31 4.71
CA PRO A 452 -12.38 31.65 4.15
C PRO A 452 -12.86 31.66 2.69
N GLY A 453 -12.83 30.52 2.00
CA GLY A 453 -13.04 30.40 0.55
C GLY A 453 -14.21 29.50 0.13
N CYS A 454 -15.15 29.23 1.03
CA CYS A 454 -16.33 28.41 0.74
C CYS A 454 -17.21 29.10 -0.32
N ARG A 455 -17.39 28.47 -1.49
CA ARG A 455 -18.32 28.92 -2.54
C ARG A 455 -19.34 27.80 -2.77
N ALA A 456 -20.37 27.76 -1.94
CA ALA A 456 -21.48 26.81 -2.09
C ALA A 456 -22.35 27.23 -3.30
N ALA A 457 -22.29 26.46 -4.39
CA ALA A 457 -23.17 26.64 -5.55
C ALA A 457 -24.42 25.77 -5.35
N LYS A 458 -25.59 26.43 -5.24
CA LYS A 458 -26.92 25.91 -4.85
C LYS A 458 -27.03 25.40 -3.39
N GLN A 459 -27.67 26.26 -2.59
CA GLN A 459 -28.27 26.08 -1.25
C GLN A 459 -27.38 25.90 0.00
N ARG A 460 -27.63 26.84 0.93
CA ARG A 460 -27.55 26.81 2.41
C ARG A 460 -26.19 26.53 3.08
N CYS A 461 -25.50 27.62 3.41
CA CYS A 461 -24.74 27.75 4.66
C CYS A 461 -25.39 28.89 5.46
N LEU A 462 -25.88 28.62 6.68
CA LEU A 462 -26.15 29.66 7.68
C LEU A 462 -25.12 29.52 8.80
N ARG A 463 -24.57 30.65 9.27
CA ARG A 463 -24.03 30.80 10.63
C ARG A 463 -25.23 30.91 11.59
N GLU A 464 -25.20 30.40 12.80
CA GLU A 464 -24.18 30.44 13.85
C GLU A 464 -24.30 29.16 14.70
N GLN A 465 -23.19 28.46 15.03
CA GLN A 465 -23.15 27.22 15.84
C GLN A 465 -24.45 26.39 15.84
N PHE A 466 -24.67 25.55 14.83
CA PHE A 466 -25.95 24.86 14.71
C PHE A 466 -25.87 23.38 15.06
N SER A 467 -26.58 23.00 16.14
CA SER A 467 -27.07 21.64 16.38
C SER A 467 -28.57 21.62 16.10
N PHE A 468 -29.04 20.78 15.16
CA PHE A 468 -30.48 20.57 14.95
C PHE A 468 -30.81 19.12 14.64
N SER A 469 -31.79 18.59 15.37
CA SER A 469 -32.40 17.28 15.18
C SER A 469 -33.52 17.38 14.13
N THR A 470 -33.28 16.75 12.97
CA THR A 470 -34.24 16.33 11.91
C THR A 470 -35.02 17.39 11.09
N GLY A 471 -35.09 17.20 9.76
CA GLY A 471 -36.03 17.87 8.84
C GLY A 471 -35.49 18.19 7.44
N TRP A 472 -36.36 18.11 6.41
CA TRP A 472 -36.15 18.68 5.07
C TRP A 472 -36.62 20.14 5.05
N TRP A 473 -35.95 21.02 4.30
CA TRP A 473 -36.27 22.45 4.35
C TRP A 473 -36.36 23.09 2.96
N THR A 474 -37.39 23.93 2.74
CA THR A 474 -37.62 24.64 1.47
C THR A 474 -37.13 26.10 1.51
N PRO A 475 -36.95 26.78 0.35
CA PRO A 475 -36.43 28.16 0.28
C PRO A 475 -37.24 29.19 1.07
N ASP A 476 -38.57 29.05 1.15
CA ASP A 476 -39.47 30.09 1.67
C ASP A 476 -39.53 30.10 3.21
N ASP A 477 -39.26 28.98 3.87
CA ASP A 477 -39.28 28.86 5.33
C ASP A 477 -38.20 29.70 6.03
N VAL A 478 -37.12 30.03 5.32
CA VAL A 478 -35.94 30.73 5.87
C VAL A 478 -36.00 32.25 5.66
N GLN A 479 -36.72 32.75 4.64
CA GLN A 479 -36.88 34.19 4.46
C GLN A 479 -37.81 34.85 5.49
N ARG A 480 -38.80 34.12 6.03
CA ARG A 480 -39.77 34.68 6.98
C ARG A 480 -39.20 34.99 8.37
N TYR A 481 -38.04 34.44 8.73
CA TYR A 481 -37.46 34.58 10.08
C TYR A 481 -36.29 35.59 10.18
N LEU A 482 -36.01 36.31 9.09
CA LEU A 482 -34.94 37.32 9.00
C LEU A 482 -35.47 38.77 8.92
N GLN A 483 -36.71 39.02 9.38
CA GLN A 483 -37.20 40.37 9.75
C GLN A 483 -37.30 40.50 11.26
#